data_AF-A0A0F8Y8G2-F1
#
_entry.id   AF-A0A0F8Y8G2-F1
#
_cell.length_a   1.000
_cell.length_b   1.000
_cell.length_c   1.000
_cell.angle_alpha   90.00
_cell.angle_beta   90.00
_cell.angle_gamma   90.00
#
_symmetry.space_group_name_H-M   'P 1'
#
loop_
_entity.id
_entity.type
_entity.pdbx_description
1 polymer ?
#
loop_
_entity_poly.entity_id
_entity_poly.type
_entity_poly.pdbx_seq_one_letter_code
_entity_poly.pdbx_strand_id
1 'polypeptide(L)'
;AEEIVNKPVLTLNSGVAAGAIGGAYLADHSGFSKVITFDMGGTSTDMGIVENSAPIMTSELFLEWEGTLGFSAVDAKSIGAGGGSIAWLDEVGALHVGPQSAGADPGPASYDRGGIEPTVTDAHVHLCYINPDMFLGGKARLNVSGAKEALNKLGKQTGLDDKGLALGILRIINANMLNGLRYVSIEKGYDPREFILVCFGGTGPLHAAALMKELGVPKALIPIFPGNVSAFGMVAARPTAGASRTLYQALNTIDKKVLEPIFISLENRVVDQLTRSGIPRDEIELTRSLDMRYQGQTYEINVPLDKKSSLKQEQAREHIAELFNAEHKRRYTYANPGEPIMIVHVRVNATGSARTLRLESREKSEAMPEIARRENRTV
;
A
#
# COMPACT_ATOMS: atom_id res chain seq x y z
N ALA A 1 15.65 -11.83 15.19
CA ALA A 1 16.92 -11.56 14.50
C ALA A 1 17.32 -12.75 13.62
N GLU A 2 17.49 -13.96 14.17
CA GLU A 2 17.87 -15.17 13.40
C GLU A 2 16.92 -15.50 12.24
N GLU A 3 15.61 -15.34 12.40
CA GLU A 3 14.66 -15.62 11.31
C GLU A 3 14.82 -14.65 10.12
N ILE A 4 15.12 -13.39 10.38
CA ILE A 4 15.39 -12.39 9.33
C ILE A 4 16.70 -12.71 8.62
N VAL A 5 17.72 -13.17 9.34
CA VAL A 5 19.00 -13.61 8.75
C VAL A 5 18.79 -14.79 7.81
N ASN A 6 17.92 -15.74 8.19
CA ASN A 6 17.65 -16.92 7.38
C ASN A 6 16.67 -16.69 6.22
N LYS A 7 15.84 -15.63 6.29
CA LYS A 7 14.81 -15.30 5.28
C LYS A 7 14.71 -13.79 5.03
N PRO A 8 15.78 -13.13 4.55
CA PRO A 8 15.79 -11.68 4.36
C PRO A 8 14.75 -11.20 3.35
N VAL A 9 14.34 -12.07 2.41
CA VAL A 9 13.27 -11.79 1.44
C VAL A 9 11.95 -11.35 2.10
N LEU A 10 11.67 -11.79 3.33
CA LEU A 10 10.46 -11.43 4.07
C LEU A 10 10.46 -9.98 4.58
N THR A 11 11.57 -9.26 4.50
CA THR A 11 11.65 -7.85 4.90
C THR A 11 11.49 -6.89 3.72
N LEU A 12 11.42 -7.40 2.48
CA LEU A 12 11.14 -6.62 1.29
C LEU A 12 9.79 -5.92 1.45
N ASN A 13 9.75 -4.63 1.14
CA ASN A 13 8.56 -3.78 1.26
C ASN A 13 7.91 -3.76 2.66
N SER A 14 8.67 -4.07 3.72
CA SER A 14 8.17 -4.04 5.11
C SER A 14 7.63 -2.66 5.52
N GLY A 15 8.25 -1.56 5.05
CA GLY A 15 7.74 -0.20 5.26
C GLY A 15 6.38 0.03 4.62
N VAL A 16 6.19 -0.47 3.39
CA VAL A 16 4.93 -0.38 2.65
C VAL A 16 3.83 -1.18 3.33
N ALA A 17 4.13 -2.42 3.70
CA ALA A 17 3.21 -3.28 4.44
C ALA A 17 2.80 -2.62 5.76
N ALA A 18 3.76 -2.06 6.50
CA ALA A 18 3.48 -1.36 7.74
C ALA A 18 2.62 -0.09 7.52
N GLY A 19 2.90 0.70 6.49
CA GLY A 19 2.07 1.84 6.11
C GLY A 19 0.62 1.44 5.83
N ALA A 20 0.41 0.39 5.04
CA ALA A 20 -0.91 -0.14 4.72
C ALA A 20 -1.66 -0.62 5.99
N ILE A 21 -0.98 -1.36 6.88
CA ILE A 21 -1.53 -1.80 8.16
C ILE A 21 -1.89 -0.61 9.06
N GLY A 22 -1.01 0.38 9.16
CA GLY A 22 -1.24 1.59 9.97
C GLY A 22 -2.41 2.41 9.44
N GLY A 23 -2.48 2.59 8.11
CA GLY A 23 -3.59 3.25 7.43
C GLY A 23 -4.92 2.52 7.65
N ALA A 24 -4.93 1.20 7.50
CA ALA A 24 -6.09 0.35 7.79
C ALA A 24 -6.56 0.50 9.23
N TYR A 25 -5.63 0.42 10.20
CA TYR A 25 -5.92 0.54 11.62
C TYR A 25 -6.57 1.89 11.95
N LEU A 26 -5.98 3.00 11.47
CA LEU A 26 -6.49 4.34 11.74
C LEU A 26 -7.84 4.60 11.06
N ALA A 27 -8.05 4.04 9.86
CA ALA A 27 -9.33 4.11 9.16
C ALA A 27 -10.43 3.35 9.89
N ASP A 28 -10.14 2.14 10.36
CA ASP A 28 -11.09 1.31 11.11
C ASP A 28 -11.54 2.02 12.39
N HIS A 29 -10.59 2.60 13.14
CA HIS A 29 -10.89 3.42 14.33
C HIS A 29 -11.67 4.70 14.00
N SER A 30 -11.66 5.14 12.74
CA SER A 30 -12.44 6.27 12.24
C SER A 30 -13.77 5.84 11.61
N GLY A 31 -14.12 4.55 11.65
CA GLY A 31 -15.36 4.00 11.12
C GLY A 31 -15.35 3.67 9.62
N PHE A 32 -14.17 3.48 9.02
CA PHE A 32 -14.02 3.16 7.59
C PHE A 32 -13.28 1.84 7.39
N SER A 33 -13.96 0.86 6.78
CA SER A 33 -13.41 -0.49 6.53
C SER A 33 -12.94 -0.73 5.10
N LYS A 34 -13.29 0.17 4.17
CA LYS A 34 -12.87 0.16 2.76
C LYS A 34 -12.03 1.40 2.47
N VAL A 35 -10.71 1.23 2.39
CA VAL A 35 -9.80 2.36 2.13
C VAL A 35 -8.75 2.07 1.06
N ILE A 36 -8.34 3.11 0.36
CA ILE A 36 -7.14 3.12 -0.47
C ILE A 36 -6.07 3.83 0.35
N THR A 37 -4.98 3.14 0.67
CA THR A 37 -3.84 3.75 1.37
C THR A 37 -2.93 4.43 0.36
N PHE A 38 -2.42 5.60 0.72
CA PHE A 38 -1.54 6.41 -0.12
C PHE A 38 -0.44 7.01 0.76
N ASP A 39 0.75 6.41 0.71
CA ASP A 39 1.95 6.88 1.41
C ASP A 39 2.87 7.57 0.42
N MET A 40 3.05 8.89 0.52
CA MET A 40 4.02 9.58 -0.32
C MET A 40 5.14 10.17 0.53
N GLY A 41 6.35 9.68 0.28
CA GLY A 41 7.59 10.15 0.87
C GLY A 41 8.39 11.07 -0.05
N GLY A 42 9.69 11.16 0.23
CA GLY A 42 10.62 11.95 -0.58
C GLY A 42 11.00 11.30 -1.92
N THR A 43 10.92 9.98 -2.04
CA THR A 43 11.44 9.25 -3.22
C THR A 43 10.36 8.49 -3.97
N SER A 44 9.40 7.93 -3.23
CA SER A 44 8.40 7.00 -3.75
C SER A 44 7.03 7.28 -3.16
N THR A 45 6.04 6.70 -3.83
CA THR A 45 4.67 6.62 -3.37
C THR A 45 4.25 5.17 -3.34
N ASP A 46 3.70 4.74 -2.20
CA ASP A 46 3.19 3.40 -1.99
C ASP A 46 1.68 3.41 -1.83
N MET A 47 1.01 2.51 -2.55
CA MET A 47 -0.45 2.46 -2.63
C MET A 47 -0.97 1.04 -2.46
N GLY A 48 -2.10 0.90 -1.80
CA GLY A 48 -2.70 -0.40 -1.52
C GLY A 48 -4.19 -0.32 -1.26
N ILE A 49 -4.87 -1.46 -1.36
CA ILE A 49 -6.28 -1.61 -1.02
C ILE A 49 -6.41 -2.25 0.35
N VAL A 50 -7.33 -1.73 1.14
CA VAL A 50 -7.77 -2.28 2.42
C VAL A 50 -9.26 -2.51 2.31
N GLU A 51 -9.69 -3.72 2.63
CA GLU A 51 -11.09 -4.10 2.70
C GLU A 51 -11.32 -4.90 3.99
N ASN A 52 -12.48 -4.71 4.62
CA ASN A 52 -12.79 -5.31 5.93
C ASN A 52 -11.71 -4.99 6.98
N SER A 53 -11.17 -3.77 6.92
CA SER A 53 -10.17 -3.26 7.87
C SER A 53 -8.82 -4.02 7.84
N ALA A 54 -8.56 -4.79 6.78
CA ALA A 54 -7.29 -5.49 6.56
C ALA A 54 -6.73 -5.18 5.16
N PRO A 55 -5.41 -4.98 5.02
CA PRO A 55 -4.78 -4.88 3.70
C PRO A 55 -5.01 -6.16 2.89
N ILE A 56 -5.23 -6.01 1.58
CA ILE A 56 -5.29 -7.16 0.66
C ILE A 56 -3.90 -7.80 0.60
N MET A 57 -3.87 -9.13 0.58
CA MET A 57 -2.65 -9.93 0.48
C MET A 57 -2.49 -10.51 -0.93
N THR A 58 -1.25 -10.65 -1.38
CA THR A 58 -0.88 -11.33 -2.64
C THR A 58 0.12 -12.44 -2.34
N SER A 59 0.09 -13.52 -3.14
CA SER A 59 1.09 -14.59 -3.13
C SER A 59 2.26 -14.33 -4.08
N GLU A 60 2.20 -13.24 -4.82
CA GLU A 60 3.16 -12.83 -5.84
C GLU A 60 3.53 -11.36 -5.60
N LEU A 61 4.82 -11.12 -5.38
CA LEU A 61 5.39 -9.77 -5.35
C LEU A 61 6.20 -9.57 -6.64
N PHE A 62 5.71 -8.69 -7.51
CA PHE A 62 6.43 -8.31 -8.72
C PHE A 62 7.47 -7.22 -8.42
N LEU A 63 8.74 -7.54 -8.63
CA LEU A 63 9.84 -6.59 -8.60
C LEU A 63 10.17 -6.23 -10.05
N GLU A 64 9.95 -4.98 -10.44
CA GLU A 64 9.95 -4.53 -11.85
C GLU A 64 11.12 -5.06 -12.69
N TRP A 65 12.32 -5.12 -12.11
CA TRP A 65 13.55 -5.53 -12.80
C TRP A 65 14.04 -6.95 -12.45
N GLU A 66 13.46 -7.60 -11.43
CA GLU A 66 13.96 -8.88 -10.89
C GLU A 66 12.96 -10.04 -11.02
N GLY A 67 11.75 -9.76 -11.52
CA GLY A 67 10.71 -10.76 -11.75
C GLY A 67 9.77 -10.94 -10.56
N THR A 68 9.04 -12.04 -10.55
CA THR A 68 8.00 -12.32 -9.55
C THR A 68 8.55 -13.21 -8.45
N LEU A 69 8.44 -12.77 -7.20
CA LEU A 69 8.73 -13.57 -6.02
C LEU A 69 7.44 -14.19 -5.47
N GLY A 70 7.44 -15.52 -5.30
CA GLY A 70 6.28 -16.29 -4.84
C GLY A 70 6.19 -16.42 -3.32
N PHE A 71 5.85 -15.33 -2.61
CA PHE A 71 5.57 -15.37 -1.17
C PHE A 71 4.41 -14.46 -0.78
N SER A 72 3.82 -14.71 0.40
CA SER A 72 2.71 -13.91 0.91
C SER A 72 3.18 -12.53 1.34
N ALA A 73 2.65 -11.48 0.72
CA ALA A 73 2.97 -10.08 1.01
C ALA A 73 1.71 -9.22 0.94
N VAL A 74 1.77 -8.01 1.51
CA VAL A 74 0.72 -7.00 1.29
C VAL A 74 0.71 -6.62 -0.18
N ASP A 75 -0.48 -6.65 -0.79
CA ASP A 75 -0.69 -6.27 -2.17
C ASP A 75 -0.67 -4.74 -2.31
N ALA A 76 0.53 -4.22 -2.45
CA ALA A 76 0.80 -2.80 -2.62
C ALA A 76 1.70 -2.56 -3.83
N LYS A 77 1.46 -1.43 -4.50
CA LYS A 77 2.28 -0.94 -5.61
C LYS A 77 3.09 0.25 -5.13
N SER A 78 4.40 0.20 -5.38
CA SER A 78 5.29 1.34 -5.25
C SER A 78 5.54 1.95 -6.62
N ILE A 79 5.60 3.28 -6.69
CA ILE A 79 6.03 4.04 -7.87
C ILE A 79 7.10 5.06 -7.48
N GLY A 80 8.01 5.35 -8.41
CA GLY A 80 9.06 6.37 -8.27
C GLY A 80 8.53 7.81 -8.38
N ALA A 81 7.57 8.15 -7.53
CA ALA A 81 6.95 9.48 -7.45
C ALA A 81 7.00 9.93 -5.99
N GLY A 82 7.74 10.98 -5.66
CA GLY A 82 7.88 11.48 -4.30
C GLY A 82 8.17 12.98 -4.29
N GLY A 83 8.30 13.57 -3.10
CA GLY A 83 8.61 15.01 -2.96
C GLY A 83 9.94 15.41 -3.63
N GLY A 84 10.91 14.52 -3.67
CA GLY A 84 12.21 14.72 -4.31
C GLY A 84 12.25 14.33 -5.78
N SER A 85 11.13 13.91 -6.41
CA SER A 85 11.13 13.60 -7.84
C SER A 85 11.55 14.82 -8.66
N ILE A 86 12.55 14.63 -9.52
CA ILE A 86 13.19 15.69 -10.30
C ILE A 86 12.35 15.96 -11.56
N ALA A 87 12.13 17.24 -11.86
CA ALA A 87 11.55 17.67 -13.12
C ALA A 87 12.63 17.91 -14.18
N TRP A 88 12.42 17.38 -15.38
CA TRP A 88 13.40 17.43 -16.48
C TRP A 88 12.71 17.46 -17.83
N LEU A 89 13.45 17.82 -18.88
CA LEU A 89 12.97 17.83 -20.26
C LEU A 89 13.65 16.71 -21.05
N ASP A 90 12.87 15.98 -21.84
CA ASP A 90 13.43 15.00 -22.78
C ASP A 90 13.99 15.68 -24.05
N GLU A 91 14.51 14.86 -24.96
CA GLU A 91 15.13 15.32 -26.21
C GLU A 91 14.17 16.11 -27.11
N VAL A 92 12.85 15.93 -26.95
CA VAL A 92 11.82 16.64 -27.72
C VAL A 92 11.21 17.83 -26.94
N GLY A 93 11.73 18.12 -25.74
CA GLY A 93 11.29 19.23 -24.91
C GLY A 93 10.01 18.98 -24.12
N ALA A 94 9.57 17.72 -23.97
CA ALA A 94 8.45 17.38 -23.11
C ALA A 94 8.88 17.35 -21.65
N LEU A 95 8.05 17.93 -20.78
CA LEU A 95 8.28 17.99 -19.33
C LEU A 95 7.91 16.66 -18.66
N HIS A 96 8.87 16.10 -17.93
CA HIS A 96 8.72 14.88 -17.13
C HIS A 96 9.01 15.18 -15.65
N VAL A 97 8.48 14.34 -14.76
CA VAL A 97 8.76 14.41 -13.31
C VAL A 97 9.00 13.00 -12.78
N GLY A 98 10.21 12.75 -12.28
CA GLY A 98 10.70 11.41 -11.97
C GLY A 98 11.07 10.61 -13.24
N PRO A 99 11.43 9.32 -13.10
CA PRO A 99 11.53 8.57 -11.85
C PRO A 99 12.75 8.93 -11.00
N GLN A 100 13.69 9.73 -11.52
CA GLN A 100 14.85 10.20 -10.78
C GLN A 100 14.42 11.02 -9.57
N SER A 101 15.12 10.83 -8.44
CA SER A 101 14.88 11.56 -7.20
C SER A 101 16.16 12.25 -6.72
N ALA A 102 16.00 13.45 -6.18
CA ALA A 102 17.08 14.17 -5.50
C ALA A 102 17.39 13.59 -4.11
N GLY A 103 16.57 12.64 -3.62
CA GLY A 103 16.73 12.04 -2.30
C GLY A 103 16.66 13.06 -1.17
N ALA A 104 17.40 12.81 -0.09
CA ALA A 104 17.54 13.74 1.04
C ALA A 104 18.88 14.52 1.02
N ASP A 105 19.84 14.05 0.22
CA ASP A 105 21.19 14.61 0.04
C ASP A 105 21.64 14.34 -1.41
N PRO A 106 21.84 15.38 -2.25
CA PRO A 106 21.75 16.80 -1.92
C PRO A 106 20.31 17.30 -1.71
N GLY A 107 19.30 16.50 -2.10
CA GLY A 107 17.89 16.83 -1.90
C GLY A 107 17.35 17.94 -2.81
N PRO A 108 16.07 18.34 -2.62
CA PRO A 108 15.47 19.52 -3.25
C PRO A 108 16.33 20.77 -3.16
N ALA A 109 16.24 21.67 -4.13
CA ALA A 109 16.98 22.94 -4.11
C ALA A 109 16.63 23.80 -2.88
N SER A 110 15.37 23.72 -2.43
CA SER A 110 14.88 24.32 -1.19
C SER A 110 15.53 23.79 0.08
N TYR A 111 16.23 22.66 0.06
CA TYR A 111 16.93 22.15 1.25
C TYR A 111 18.26 22.87 1.50
N ASP A 112 18.77 23.65 0.54
CA ASP A 112 20.01 24.43 0.65
C ASP A 112 21.26 23.57 0.94
N ARG A 113 21.31 22.36 0.36
CA ARG A 113 22.38 21.37 0.54
C ARG A 113 23.17 21.06 -0.75
N GLY A 114 23.08 21.95 -1.73
CA GLY A 114 23.73 21.80 -3.04
C GLY A 114 22.84 21.19 -4.13
N GLY A 115 21.56 20.92 -3.84
CA GLY A 115 20.56 20.56 -4.84
C GLY A 115 20.28 21.75 -5.77
N ILE A 116 20.25 21.52 -7.09
CA ILE A 116 20.05 22.58 -8.10
C ILE A 116 18.96 22.26 -9.12
N GLU A 117 18.49 21.02 -9.15
CA GLU A 117 17.47 20.57 -10.09
C GLU A 117 16.08 20.74 -9.44
N PRO A 118 15.07 21.21 -10.19
CA PRO A 118 13.75 21.46 -9.63
C PRO A 118 13.05 20.16 -9.26
N THR A 119 12.45 20.12 -8.06
CA THR A 119 11.71 18.95 -7.56
C THR A 119 10.25 19.26 -7.23
N VAL A 120 9.47 18.23 -6.92
CA VAL A 120 8.08 18.35 -6.44
C VAL A 120 7.99 19.17 -5.14
N THR A 121 8.93 18.98 -4.21
CA THR A 121 9.03 19.78 -2.97
C THR A 121 9.35 21.23 -3.29
N ASP A 122 10.23 21.52 -4.26
CA ASP A 122 10.51 22.89 -4.68
C ASP A 122 9.28 23.59 -5.25
N ALA A 123 8.46 22.87 -6.04
CA ALA A 123 7.19 23.37 -6.51
C ALA A 123 6.23 23.72 -5.35
N HIS A 124 6.09 22.83 -4.35
CA HIS A 124 5.27 23.07 -3.16
C HIS A 124 5.77 24.24 -2.29
N VAL A 125 7.09 24.38 -2.14
CA VAL A 125 7.70 25.48 -1.39
C VAL A 125 7.49 26.80 -2.12
N HIS A 126 7.72 26.82 -3.43
CA HIS A 126 7.56 28.01 -4.26
C HIS A 126 6.10 28.50 -4.30
N LEU A 127 5.15 27.56 -4.39
CA LEU A 127 3.71 27.86 -4.33
C LEU A 127 3.19 28.07 -2.90
N CYS A 128 4.06 28.14 -1.89
CA CYS A 128 3.69 28.36 -0.49
C CYS A 128 2.76 27.29 0.13
N TYR A 129 2.66 26.09 -0.45
CA TYR A 129 1.91 24.98 0.15
C TYR A 129 2.63 24.44 1.39
N ILE A 130 3.97 24.40 1.35
CA ILE A 130 4.82 24.13 2.51
C ILE A 130 5.22 25.46 3.15
N ASN A 131 5.11 25.56 4.48
CA ASN A 131 5.67 26.70 5.21
C ASN A 131 7.20 26.55 5.30
N PRO A 132 7.98 27.47 4.72
CA PRO A 132 9.43 27.35 4.69
C PRO A 132 10.09 27.51 6.07
N ASP A 133 9.46 28.22 7.00
CA ASP A 133 10.00 28.49 8.34
C ASP A 133 9.60 27.40 9.36
N MET A 134 8.61 26.56 9.04
CA MET A 134 8.10 25.51 9.93
C MET A 134 8.46 24.09 9.48
N PHE A 135 9.41 23.95 8.55
CA PHE A 135 9.83 22.63 8.08
C PHE A 135 10.46 21.81 9.21
N LEU A 136 10.10 20.52 9.29
CA LEU A 136 10.43 19.63 10.41
C LEU A 136 10.10 20.22 11.80
N GLY A 137 9.00 20.98 11.89
CA GLY A 137 8.58 21.65 13.12
C GLY A 137 9.43 22.87 13.48
N GLY A 138 10.02 23.54 12.48
CA GLY A 138 10.88 24.71 12.64
C GLY A 138 12.35 24.39 12.92
N LYS A 139 12.74 23.12 12.82
CA LYS A 139 14.15 22.68 13.00
C LYS A 139 15.02 22.98 11.78
N ALA A 140 14.41 23.16 10.62
CA ALA A 140 15.08 23.49 9.38
C ALA A 140 14.26 24.54 8.63
N ARG A 141 14.96 25.43 7.93
CA ARG A 141 14.35 26.47 7.09
C ARG A 141 14.55 26.11 5.63
N LEU A 142 13.52 26.27 4.82
CA LEU A 142 13.58 26.02 3.38
C LEU A 142 13.96 27.29 2.61
N ASN A 143 14.86 27.14 1.65
CA ASN A 143 15.33 28.19 0.77
C ASN A 143 14.34 28.40 -0.39
N VAL A 144 13.39 29.32 -0.21
CA VAL A 144 12.39 29.66 -1.24
C VAL A 144 13.03 30.25 -2.50
N SER A 145 14.09 31.04 -2.35
CA SER A 145 14.87 31.57 -3.48
C SER A 145 15.53 30.45 -4.28
N GLY A 146 16.12 29.45 -3.61
CA GLY A 146 16.74 28.30 -4.26
C GLY A 146 15.73 27.49 -5.09
N ALA A 147 14.54 27.22 -4.53
CA ALA A 147 13.44 26.60 -5.28
C ALA A 147 13.04 27.43 -6.51
N LYS A 148 12.88 28.75 -6.34
CA LYS A 148 12.54 29.67 -7.43
C LYS A 148 13.61 29.70 -8.52
N GLU A 149 14.89 29.68 -8.16
CA GLU A 149 16.00 29.68 -9.12
C GLU A 149 16.04 28.38 -9.94
N ALA A 150 15.89 27.23 -9.28
CA ALA A 150 15.82 25.93 -9.94
C ALA A 150 14.63 25.85 -10.93
N LEU A 151 13.45 26.33 -10.50
CA LEU A 151 12.27 26.42 -11.37
C LEU A 151 12.50 27.35 -12.56
N ASN A 152 13.05 28.55 -12.35
CA ASN A 152 13.33 29.50 -13.44
C ASN A 152 14.35 28.95 -14.45
N LYS A 153 15.35 28.18 -14.00
CA LYS A 153 16.36 27.56 -14.87
C LYS A 153 15.72 26.62 -15.88
N LEU A 154 14.78 25.77 -15.46
CA LEU A 154 14.05 24.87 -16.35
C LEU A 154 12.92 25.60 -17.10
N GLY A 155 12.26 26.57 -16.46
CA GLY A 155 11.17 27.37 -17.03
C GLY A 155 11.59 28.10 -18.31
N LYS A 156 12.82 28.65 -18.34
CA LYS A 156 13.41 29.27 -19.53
C LYS A 156 13.43 28.38 -20.77
N GLN A 157 13.56 27.06 -20.59
CA GLN A 157 13.60 26.09 -21.70
C GLN A 157 12.19 25.71 -22.20
N THR A 158 11.18 25.84 -21.34
CA THR A 158 9.77 25.53 -21.65
C THR A 158 8.95 26.74 -22.07
N GLY A 159 9.45 27.96 -21.84
CA GLY A 159 8.71 29.20 -21.99
C GLY A 159 7.72 29.48 -20.85
N LEU A 160 7.75 28.70 -19.77
CA LEU A 160 6.94 28.90 -18.58
C LEU A 160 7.67 29.78 -17.55
N ASP A 161 6.91 30.56 -16.80
CA ASP A 161 7.41 31.22 -15.58
C ASP A 161 7.55 30.21 -14.43
N ASP A 162 8.14 30.64 -13.32
CA ASP A 162 8.39 29.82 -12.13
C ASP A 162 7.10 29.19 -11.58
N LYS A 163 6.03 29.97 -11.49
CA LYS A 163 4.72 29.50 -11.03
C LYS A 163 4.06 28.53 -12.01
N GLY A 164 4.07 28.82 -13.29
CA GLY A 164 3.52 27.98 -14.35
C GLY A 164 4.23 26.63 -14.40
N LEU A 165 5.56 26.62 -14.27
CA LEU A 165 6.34 25.40 -14.19
C LEU A 165 6.02 24.62 -12.90
N ALA A 166 5.97 25.27 -11.74
CA ALA A 166 5.64 24.61 -10.47
C ALA A 166 4.27 23.91 -10.53
N LEU A 167 3.25 24.58 -11.08
CA LEU A 167 1.93 23.99 -11.30
C LEU A 167 1.97 22.83 -12.31
N GLY A 168 2.79 22.95 -13.36
CA GLY A 168 3.03 21.87 -14.33
C GLY A 168 3.62 20.62 -13.67
N ILE A 169 4.64 20.80 -12.83
CA ILE A 169 5.27 19.72 -12.05
C ILE A 169 4.23 19.02 -11.17
N LEU A 170 3.43 19.79 -10.42
CA LEU A 170 2.38 19.23 -9.56
C LEU A 170 1.30 18.48 -10.35
N ARG A 171 0.94 18.95 -11.55
CA ARG A 171 -0.01 18.26 -12.43
C ARG A 171 0.54 16.93 -12.94
N ILE A 172 1.81 16.91 -13.38
CA ILE A 172 2.45 15.70 -13.90
C ILE A 172 2.61 14.65 -12.79
N ILE A 173 3.12 15.05 -11.62
CA ILE A 173 3.28 14.09 -10.51
C ILE A 173 1.93 13.54 -10.05
N ASN A 174 0.88 14.36 -9.99
CA ASN A 174 -0.47 13.90 -9.68
C ASN A 174 -1.01 12.93 -10.73
N ALA A 175 -0.76 13.16 -12.02
CA ALA A 175 -1.17 12.24 -13.08
C ALA A 175 -0.45 10.89 -12.97
N ASN A 176 0.86 10.89 -12.67
CA ASN A 176 1.64 9.67 -12.45
C ASN A 176 1.09 8.87 -11.25
N MET A 177 0.81 9.55 -10.13
CA MET A 177 0.23 8.94 -8.94
C MET A 177 -1.19 8.43 -9.18
N LEU A 178 -2.00 9.14 -9.99
CA LEU A 178 -3.34 8.70 -10.38
C LEU A 178 -3.30 7.40 -11.20
N ASN A 179 -2.33 7.24 -12.09
CA ASN A 179 -2.15 5.98 -12.83
C ASN A 179 -1.82 4.82 -11.87
N GLY A 180 -0.96 5.05 -10.88
CA GLY A 180 -0.69 4.07 -9.82
C GLY A 180 -1.94 3.72 -9.00
N LEU A 181 -2.75 4.72 -8.64
CA LEU A 181 -4.02 4.51 -7.94
C LEU A 181 -5.02 3.70 -8.78
N ARG A 182 -5.14 3.97 -10.08
CA ARG A 182 -6.01 3.21 -10.99
C ARG A 182 -5.57 1.75 -11.13
N TYR A 183 -4.26 1.52 -11.15
CA TYR A 183 -3.69 0.17 -11.20
C TYR A 183 -4.05 -0.65 -9.95
N VAL A 184 -3.90 -0.07 -8.75
CA VAL A 184 -4.24 -0.81 -7.51
C VAL A 184 -5.74 -0.95 -7.26
N SER A 185 -6.57 -0.13 -7.91
CA SER A 185 -8.03 -0.13 -7.73
C SER A 185 -8.78 -0.69 -8.94
N ILE A 186 -9.01 0.13 -9.97
CA ILE A 186 -9.86 -0.16 -11.13
C ILE A 186 -9.38 -1.41 -11.87
N GLU A 187 -8.08 -1.53 -12.14
CA GLU A 187 -7.53 -2.69 -12.86
C GLU A 187 -7.64 -4.00 -12.08
N LYS A 188 -7.85 -3.92 -10.76
CA LYS A 188 -8.10 -5.05 -9.86
C LYS A 188 -9.58 -5.27 -9.55
N GLY A 189 -10.48 -4.54 -10.22
CA GLY A 189 -11.92 -4.69 -10.09
C GLY A 189 -12.55 -3.92 -8.92
N TYR A 190 -11.82 -2.98 -8.29
CA TYR A 190 -12.37 -2.13 -7.24
C TYR A 190 -12.90 -0.82 -7.81
N ASP A 191 -14.09 -0.41 -7.39
CA ASP A 191 -14.66 0.90 -7.67
C ASP A 191 -14.20 1.93 -6.62
N PRO A 192 -13.33 2.91 -6.95
CA PRO A 192 -12.79 3.85 -5.97
C PRO A 192 -13.85 4.69 -5.25
N ARG A 193 -15.05 4.81 -5.81
CA ARG A 193 -16.17 5.57 -5.21
C ARG A 193 -16.71 4.91 -3.94
N GLU A 194 -16.47 3.61 -3.76
CA GLU A 194 -16.84 2.87 -2.55
C GLU A 194 -15.81 3.00 -1.42
N PHE A 195 -14.66 3.61 -1.69
CA PHE A 195 -13.53 3.70 -0.76
C PHE A 195 -13.36 5.12 -0.24
N ILE A 196 -12.56 5.28 0.81
CA ILE A 196 -11.97 6.57 1.16
C ILE A 196 -10.45 6.52 0.95
N LEU A 197 -9.81 7.68 0.79
CA LEU A 197 -8.37 7.78 0.60
C LEU A 197 -7.68 8.09 1.93
N VAL A 198 -6.82 7.19 2.42
CA VAL A 198 -5.98 7.48 3.60
C VAL A 198 -4.64 7.99 3.09
N CYS A 199 -4.46 9.32 3.12
CA CYS A 199 -3.21 9.94 2.66
C CYS A 199 -2.28 10.21 3.83
N PHE A 200 -1.08 9.66 3.75
CA PHE A 200 -0.04 9.81 4.75
C PHE A 200 1.34 9.87 4.08
N GLY A 201 2.39 9.78 4.89
CA GLY A 201 3.75 10.10 4.47
C GLY A 201 4.06 11.58 4.65
N GLY A 202 5.27 11.97 4.25
CA GLY A 202 5.77 13.33 4.42
C GLY A 202 5.06 14.34 3.51
N THR A 203 4.71 13.93 2.29
CA THR A 203 4.11 14.82 1.27
C THR A 203 2.72 14.38 0.84
N GLY A 204 2.27 13.18 1.18
CA GLY A 204 0.98 12.66 0.71
C GLY A 204 -0.23 13.56 0.94
N PRO A 205 -0.41 14.16 2.15
CA PRO A 205 -1.52 15.08 2.40
C PRO A 205 -1.58 16.30 1.46
N LEU A 206 -0.44 16.75 0.91
CA LEU A 206 -0.40 17.88 -0.03
C LEU A 206 -1.07 17.56 -1.38
N HIS A 207 -1.20 16.28 -1.71
CA HIS A 207 -1.76 15.80 -2.99
C HIS A 207 -3.19 15.26 -2.86
N ALA A 208 -3.67 15.03 -1.63
CA ALA A 208 -4.94 14.36 -1.35
C ALA A 208 -6.13 14.98 -2.09
N ALA A 209 -6.31 16.30 -2.03
CA ALA A 209 -7.46 16.96 -2.66
C ALA A 209 -7.49 16.80 -4.19
N ALA A 210 -6.34 16.89 -4.85
CA ALA A 210 -6.23 16.71 -6.29
C ALA A 210 -6.52 15.26 -6.68
N LEU A 211 -5.93 14.30 -5.96
CA LEU A 211 -6.11 12.87 -6.22
C LEU A 211 -7.54 12.42 -5.98
N MET A 212 -8.19 12.89 -4.90
CA MET A 212 -9.60 12.60 -4.61
C MET A 212 -10.51 13.05 -5.75
N LYS A 213 -10.29 14.28 -6.25
CA LYS A 213 -11.10 14.86 -7.33
C LYS A 213 -11.00 14.04 -8.61
N GLU A 214 -9.78 13.65 -9.00
CA GLU A 214 -9.54 12.92 -10.24
C GLU A 214 -9.91 11.43 -10.16
N LEU A 215 -9.74 10.81 -8.99
CA LEU A 215 -10.10 9.40 -8.78
C LEU A 215 -11.59 9.21 -8.47
N GLY A 216 -12.29 10.26 -8.03
CA GLY A 216 -13.71 10.22 -7.68
C GLY A 216 -13.99 9.69 -6.26
N VAL A 217 -13.00 9.76 -5.37
CA VAL A 217 -13.13 9.26 -3.99
C VAL A 217 -13.90 10.29 -3.13
N PRO A 218 -14.93 9.88 -2.38
CA PRO A 218 -15.82 10.80 -1.65
C PRO A 218 -15.17 11.49 -0.45
N LYS A 219 -14.18 10.86 0.20
CA LYS A 219 -13.54 11.38 1.42
C LYS A 219 -12.05 11.02 1.48
N ALA A 220 -11.27 11.83 2.18
CA ALA A 220 -9.94 11.44 2.63
C ALA A 220 -9.83 11.51 4.15
N LEU A 221 -9.02 10.61 4.69
CA LEU A 221 -8.56 10.62 6.07
C LEU A 221 -7.08 11.01 6.07
N ILE A 222 -6.76 12.12 6.73
CA ILE A 222 -5.39 12.55 6.97
C ILE A 222 -5.06 12.30 8.44
N PRO A 223 -4.18 11.33 8.77
CA PRO A 223 -3.74 11.11 10.15
C PRO A 223 -3.08 12.36 10.74
N ILE A 224 -3.21 12.56 12.06
CA ILE A 224 -2.62 13.72 12.78
C ILE A 224 -1.10 13.79 12.61
N PHE A 225 -0.44 12.62 12.55
CA PHE A 225 0.99 12.47 12.31
C PHE A 225 1.23 11.68 11.03
N PRO A 226 0.95 12.26 9.85
CA PRO A 226 0.95 11.52 8.59
C PRO A 226 2.33 10.94 8.25
N GLY A 227 3.41 11.63 8.62
CA GLY A 227 4.79 11.14 8.42
C GLY A 227 5.20 9.92 9.28
N ASN A 228 4.38 9.52 10.28
CA ASN A 228 4.72 8.44 11.22
C ASN A 228 3.83 7.20 11.06
N VAL A 229 2.93 7.17 10.08
CA VAL A 229 1.92 6.09 9.95
C VAL A 229 2.56 4.73 9.74
N SER A 230 3.64 4.63 8.95
CA SER A 230 4.33 3.35 8.72
C SER A 230 5.00 2.84 9.99
N ALA A 231 5.60 3.72 10.80
CA ALA A 231 6.13 3.35 12.12
C ALA A 231 5.01 2.92 13.09
N PHE A 232 3.89 3.64 13.09
CA PHE A 232 2.70 3.27 13.86
C PHE A 232 2.16 1.90 13.44
N GLY A 233 2.10 1.63 12.13
CA GLY A 233 1.66 0.36 11.58
C GLY A 233 2.55 -0.81 11.98
N MET A 234 3.87 -0.61 12.11
CA MET A 234 4.75 -1.65 12.67
C MET A 234 4.40 -2.02 14.11
N VAL A 235 3.95 -1.04 14.91
CA VAL A 235 3.51 -1.25 16.29
C VAL A 235 2.13 -1.91 16.35
N ALA A 236 1.23 -1.55 15.42
CA ALA A 236 -0.12 -2.07 15.32
C ALA A 236 -0.20 -3.46 14.66
N ALA A 237 0.81 -3.85 13.88
CA ALA A 237 0.82 -5.09 13.13
C ALA A 237 0.67 -6.32 14.03
N ARG A 238 -0.19 -7.24 13.58
CA ARG A 238 -0.33 -8.56 14.19
C ARG A 238 0.85 -9.43 13.74
N PRO A 239 1.48 -10.20 14.64
CA PRO A 239 2.47 -11.19 14.24
C PRO A 239 1.84 -12.24 13.33
N THR A 240 2.46 -12.52 12.18
CA THR A 240 1.95 -13.52 11.22
C THR A 240 3.03 -14.51 10.81
N ALA A 241 2.64 -15.76 10.58
CA ALA A 241 3.49 -16.78 9.97
C ALA A 241 2.70 -17.55 8.91
N GLY A 242 3.28 -17.74 7.72
CA GLY A 242 2.67 -18.46 6.63
C GLY A 242 3.50 -19.66 6.20
N ALA A 243 2.85 -20.76 5.85
CA ALA A 243 3.48 -21.91 5.23
C ALA A 243 2.61 -22.48 4.12
N SER A 244 3.25 -22.92 3.03
CA SER A 244 2.58 -23.57 1.91
C SER A 244 3.29 -24.87 1.52
N ARG A 245 2.54 -25.74 0.84
CA ARG A 245 3.05 -26.96 0.22
C ARG A 245 2.37 -27.17 -1.13
N THR A 246 3.14 -27.43 -2.17
CA THR A 246 2.61 -27.83 -3.48
C THR A 246 1.86 -29.15 -3.40
N LEU A 247 0.65 -29.16 -3.94
CA LEU A 247 -0.22 -30.32 -4.12
C LEU A 247 -0.98 -30.13 -5.43
N TYR A 248 -0.48 -30.73 -6.51
CA TYR A 248 -1.12 -30.66 -7.81
C TYR A 248 -2.13 -31.79 -7.98
N GLN A 249 -3.41 -31.52 -7.71
CA GLN A 249 -4.47 -32.53 -7.76
C GLN A 249 -5.83 -31.92 -8.13
N ALA A 250 -6.65 -32.67 -8.86
CA ALA A 250 -8.00 -32.23 -9.21
C ALA A 250 -8.93 -32.21 -7.98
N LEU A 251 -9.70 -31.15 -7.82
CA LEU A 251 -10.60 -30.95 -6.66
C LEU A 251 -11.62 -32.08 -6.50
N ASN A 252 -12.11 -32.65 -7.59
CA ASN A 252 -13.09 -33.74 -7.56
C ASN A 252 -12.50 -35.06 -7.02
N THR A 253 -11.17 -35.25 -7.06
CA THR A 253 -10.50 -36.49 -6.63
C THR A 253 -9.75 -36.37 -5.31
N ILE A 254 -9.71 -35.17 -4.70
CA ILE A 254 -8.94 -34.96 -3.45
C ILE A 254 -9.55 -35.76 -2.30
N ASP A 255 -8.72 -36.48 -1.55
CA ASP A 255 -9.09 -37.24 -0.35
C ASP A 255 -8.67 -36.47 0.91
N LYS A 256 -9.55 -36.46 1.92
CA LYS A 256 -9.24 -35.96 3.27
C LYS A 256 -8.01 -36.62 3.88
N LYS A 257 -7.74 -37.89 3.56
CA LYS A 257 -6.55 -38.63 4.03
C LYS A 257 -5.24 -38.07 3.46
N VAL A 258 -5.30 -37.31 2.36
CA VAL A 258 -4.14 -36.61 1.77
C VAL A 258 -4.10 -35.17 2.27
N LEU A 259 -5.23 -34.46 2.19
CA LEU A 259 -5.26 -33.03 2.43
C LEU A 259 -5.12 -32.65 3.93
N GLU A 260 -5.78 -33.39 4.83
CA GLU A 260 -5.78 -33.05 6.26
C GLU A 260 -4.39 -33.20 6.90
N PRO A 261 -3.60 -34.27 6.65
CA PRO A 261 -2.23 -34.34 7.16
C PRO A 261 -1.32 -33.20 6.68
N ILE A 262 -1.53 -32.70 5.46
CA ILE A 262 -0.79 -31.55 4.94
C ILE A 262 -1.14 -30.30 5.75
N PHE A 263 -2.43 -30.04 5.97
CA PHE A 263 -2.86 -28.91 6.80
C PHE A 263 -2.28 -28.99 8.21
N ILE A 264 -2.42 -30.13 8.90
CA ILE A 264 -1.88 -30.31 10.27
C ILE A 264 -0.37 -30.06 10.32
N SER A 265 0.38 -30.57 9.33
CA SER A 265 1.82 -30.35 9.25
C SER A 265 2.17 -28.86 9.08
N LEU A 266 1.44 -28.15 8.23
CA LEU A 266 1.64 -26.72 8.01
C LEU A 266 1.23 -25.89 9.25
N GLU A 267 0.10 -26.23 9.88
CA GLU A 267 -0.39 -25.62 11.13
C GLU A 267 0.64 -25.71 12.24
N ASN A 268 1.18 -26.90 12.50
CA ASN A 268 2.21 -27.08 13.52
C ASN A 268 3.44 -26.21 13.22
N ARG A 269 3.87 -26.15 11.95
CA ARG A 269 5.03 -25.34 11.55
C ARG A 269 4.82 -23.84 11.80
N VAL A 270 3.66 -23.29 11.46
CA VAL A 270 3.39 -21.85 11.65
C VAL A 270 3.13 -21.50 13.12
N VAL A 271 2.51 -22.40 13.88
CA VAL A 271 2.34 -22.24 15.34
C VAL A 271 3.69 -22.27 16.05
N ASP A 272 4.57 -23.20 15.70
CA ASP A 272 5.92 -23.29 16.27
C ASP A 272 6.74 -22.02 15.99
N GLN A 273 6.56 -21.41 14.82
CA GLN A 273 7.24 -20.17 14.46
C GLN A 273 6.79 -18.98 15.33
N LEU A 274 5.48 -18.79 15.49
CA LEU A 274 4.95 -17.69 16.32
C LEU A 274 5.23 -17.90 17.81
N THR A 275 5.13 -19.14 18.31
CA THR A 275 5.42 -19.43 19.72
C THR A 275 6.88 -19.22 20.08
N ARG A 276 7.84 -19.54 19.19
CA ARG A 276 9.25 -19.18 19.36
C ARG A 276 9.50 -17.67 19.39
N SER A 277 8.60 -16.90 18.78
CA SER A 277 8.63 -15.43 18.81
C SER A 277 7.91 -14.84 20.03
N GLY A 278 7.46 -15.68 20.97
CA GLY A 278 6.85 -15.27 22.23
C GLY A 278 5.32 -15.12 22.19
N ILE A 279 4.64 -15.57 21.13
CA ILE A 279 3.17 -15.51 21.03
C ILE A 279 2.54 -16.76 21.66
N PRO A 280 1.66 -16.63 22.67
CA PRO A 280 0.96 -17.76 23.27
C PRO A 280 0.12 -18.54 22.26
N ARG A 281 0.03 -19.87 22.40
CA ARG A 281 -0.68 -20.73 21.44
C ARG A 281 -2.19 -20.42 21.37
N ASP A 282 -2.78 -20.05 22.48
CA ASP A 282 -4.19 -19.65 22.62
C ASP A 282 -4.50 -18.28 22.02
N GLU A 283 -3.48 -17.49 21.71
CA GLU A 283 -3.59 -16.21 20.99
C GLU A 283 -3.36 -16.35 19.48
N ILE A 284 -3.19 -17.57 18.95
CA ILE A 284 -2.92 -17.82 17.53
C ILE A 284 -4.19 -18.27 16.82
N GLU A 285 -4.61 -17.47 15.83
CA GLU A 285 -5.67 -17.80 14.89
C GLU A 285 -5.10 -18.45 13.63
N LEU A 286 -5.69 -19.56 13.20
CA LEU A 286 -5.27 -20.29 12.00
C LEU A 286 -6.29 -20.14 10.88
N THR A 287 -5.81 -19.82 9.68
CA THR A 287 -6.60 -19.76 8.45
C THR A 287 -6.04 -20.73 7.43
N ARG A 288 -6.90 -21.60 6.89
CA ARG A 288 -6.58 -22.53 5.80
C ARG A 288 -7.03 -21.93 4.48
N SER A 289 -6.25 -22.12 3.41
CA SER A 289 -6.61 -21.73 2.05
C SER A 289 -6.00 -22.66 1.01
N LEU A 290 -6.57 -22.70 -0.19
CA LEU A 290 -6.04 -23.44 -1.34
C LEU A 290 -5.74 -22.47 -2.48
N ASP A 291 -4.60 -22.65 -3.15
CA ASP A 291 -4.37 -22.01 -4.44
C ASP A 291 -4.93 -22.93 -5.53
N MET A 292 -5.84 -22.38 -6.32
CA MET A 292 -6.66 -23.12 -7.25
C MET A 292 -6.67 -22.45 -8.62
N ARG A 293 -6.89 -23.24 -9.68
CA ARG A 293 -7.02 -22.75 -11.06
C ARG A 293 -7.89 -23.67 -11.90
N TYR A 294 -8.46 -23.18 -12.99
CA TYR A 294 -9.03 -24.08 -13.99
C TYR A 294 -7.92 -24.89 -14.67
N GLN A 295 -8.25 -26.09 -15.16
CA GLN A 295 -7.32 -26.88 -15.94
C GLN A 295 -6.94 -26.13 -17.23
N GLY A 296 -5.64 -26.03 -17.52
CA GLY A 296 -5.11 -25.26 -18.65
C GLY A 296 -4.85 -23.78 -18.35
N GLN A 297 -5.33 -23.26 -17.22
CA GLN A 297 -5.01 -21.92 -16.74
C GLN A 297 -3.57 -21.88 -16.18
N THR A 298 -2.88 -20.75 -16.39
CA THR A 298 -1.47 -20.56 -15.98
C THR A 298 -1.28 -19.81 -14.67
N TYR A 299 -2.34 -19.17 -14.15
CA TYR A 299 -2.34 -18.41 -12.91
C TYR A 299 -3.29 -19.02 -11.88
N GLU A 300 -3.08 -18.68 -10.61
CA GLU A 300 -3.80 -19.26 -9.48
C GLU A 300 -4.59 -18.21 -8.72
N ILE A 301 -5.64 -18.66 -8.03
CA ILE A 301 -6.46 -17.85 -7.12
C ILE A 301 -6.38 -18.51 -5.75
N ASN A 302 -5.99 -17.74 -4.73
CA ASN A 302 -6.04 -18.19 -3.36
C ASN A 302 -7.48 -18.12 -2.85
N VAL A 303 -8.00 -19.27 -2.39
CA VAL A 303 -9.37 -19.43 -1.89
C VAL A 303 -9.33 -19.76 -0.39
N PRO A 304 -9.72 -18.83 0.50
CA PRO A 304 -9.87 -19.11 1.92
C PRO A 304 -10.91 -20.20 2.17
N LEU A 305 -10.61 -21.13 3.07
CA LEU A 305 -11.51 -22.22 3.45
C LEU A 305 -12.27 -21.87 4.72
N ASP A 306 -13.58 -22.10 4.71
CA ASP A 306 -14.43 -21.98 5.89
C ASP A 306 -14.71 -23.35 6.53
N LYS A 307 -15.59 -23.38 7.54
CA LYS A 307 -15.97 -24.63 8.21
C LYS A 307 -16.67 -25.64 7.29
N LYS A 308 -17.39 -25.15 6.26
CA LYS A 308 -18.11 -25.99 5.29
C LYS A 308 -17.15 -26.60 4.25
N SER A 309 -15.99 -26.01 4.04
CA SER A 309 -14.91 -26.54 3.19
C SER A 309 -14.22 -27.79 3.77
N SER A 310 -14.53 -28.22 5.00
CA SER A 310 -13.94 -29.43 5.56
C SER A 310 -14.37 -30.67 4.78
N LEU A 311 -13.44 -31.45 4.23
CA LEU A 311 -13.70 -32.72 3.52
C LEU A 311 -14.31 -33.84 4.39
N LYS A 312 -14.71 -33.52 5.63
CA LYS A 312 -15.61 -34.35 6.45
C LYS A 312 -17.08 -34.14 6.09
N GLN A 313 -17.43 -33.03 5.46
CA GLN A 313 -18.76 -32.70 4.97
C GLN A 313 -18.94 -33.29 3.56
N GLU A 314 -20.14 -33.78 3.27
CA GLU A 314 -20.47 -34.41 1.99
C GLU A 314 -20.28 -33.43 0.81
N GLN A 315 -20.76 -32.19 0.97
CA GLN A 315 -20.77 -31.14 -0.04
C GLN A 315 -19.51 -30.27 -0.04
N ALA A 316 -18.45 -30.66 0.68
CA ALA A 316 -17.26 -29.83 0.86
C ALA A 316 -16.59 -29.44 -0.47
N ARG A 317 -16.53 -30.37 -1.43
CA ARG A 317 -15.90 -30.13 -2.74
C ARG A 317 -16.70 -29.16 -3.59
N GLU A 318 -18.03 -29.29 -3.57
CA GLU A 318 -18.95 -28.39 -4.27
C GLU A 318 -18.83 -26.98 -3.68
N HIS A 319 -18.84 -26.86 -2.36
CA HIS A 319 -18.65 -25.59 -1.66
C HIS A 319 -17.30 -24.94 -1.98
N ILE A 320 -16.20 -25.71 -2.01
CA ILE A 320 -14.88 -25.19 -2.41
C ILE A 320 -14.90 -24.70 -3.87
N ALA A 321 -15.56 -25.43 -4.77
CA ALA A 321 -15.69 -25.03 -6.17
C ALA A 321 -16.51 -23.73 -6.31
N GLU A 322 -17.59 -23.58 -5.54
CA GLU A 322 -18.39 -22.35 -5.49
C GLU A 322 -17.57 -21.15 -5.01
N LEU A 323 -16.79 -21.30 -3.93
CA LEU A 323 -15.89 -20.26 -3.44
C LEU A 323 -14.86 -19.85 -4.50
N PHE A 324 -14.25 -20.82 -5.18
CA PHE A 324 -13.32 -20.54 -6.28
C PHE A 324 -13.98 -19.78 -7.44
N ASN A 325 -15.16 -20.24 -7.89
CA ASN A 325 -15.91 -19.59 -8.96
C ASN A 325 -16.34 -18.17 -8.57
N ALA A 326 -16.71 -17.94 -7.32
CA ALA A 326 -17.06 -16.62 -6.80
C ALA A 326 -15.86 -15.66 -6.83
N GLU A 327 -14.69 -16.09 -6.34
CA GLU A 327 -13.47 -15.27 -6.41
C GLU A 327 -13.01 -15.03 -7.86
N HIS A 328 -13.13 -16.03 -8.73
CA HIS A 328 -12.84 -15.87 -10.15
C HIS A 328 -13.76 -14.81 -10.79
N LYS A 329 -15.07 -14.88 -10.52
CA LYS A 329 -16.04 -13.90 -11.03
C LYS A 329 -15.79 -12.51 -10.46
N ARG A 330 -15.43 -12.40 -9.19
CA ARG A 330 -15.10 -11.11 -8.55
C ARG A 330 -13.89 -10.46 -9.20
N ARG A 331 -12.83 -11.23 -9.49
CA ARG A 331 -11.57 -10.72 -10.03
C ARG A 331 -11.58 -10.52 -11.55
N TYR A 332 -12.29 -11.37 -12.30
CA TYR A 332 -12.24 -11.40 -13.77
C TYR A 332 -13.60 -11.16 -14.44
N THR A 333 -14.67 -10.89 -13.69
CA THR A 333 -16.06 -10.67 -14.18
C THR A 333 -16.77 -11.90 -14.75
N TYR A 334 -16.08 -13.03 -14.92
CA TYR A 334 -16.67 -14.30 -15.37
C TYR A 334 -16.20 -15.48 -14.51
N ALA A 335 -16.86 -16.62 -14.61
CA ALA A 335 -16.41 -17.90 -14.07
C ALA A 335 -16.88 -19.02 -15.00
N ASN A 336 -16.18 -20.16 -14.98
CA ASN A 336 -16.47 -21.33 -15.80
C ASN A 336 -16.76 -22.57 -14.90
N PRO A 337 -17.95 -22.67 -14.27
CA PRO A 337 -18.24 -23.74 -13.31
C PRO A 337 -18.15 -25.17 -13.87
N GLY A 338 -18.17 -25.34 -15.19
CA GLY A 338 -18.03 -26.63 -15.86
C GLY A 338 -16.59 -27.08 -16.11
N GLU A 339 -15.61 -26.19 -15.95
CA GLU A 339 -14.20 -26.51 -16.18
C GLU A 339 -13.59 -27.23 -14.96
N PRO A 340 -12.75 -28.27 -15.15
CA PRO A 340 -12.09 -28.95 -14.05
C PRO A 340 -11.22 -27.99 -13.24
N ILE A 341 -11.34 -28.04 -11.91
CA ILE A 341 -10.55 -27.21 -11.00
C ILE A 341 -9.38 -28.02 -10.43
N MET A 342 -8.18 -27.45 -10.55
CA MET A 342 -6.94 -27.99 -10.00
C MET A 342 -6.56 -27.24 -8.73
N ILE A 343 -6.28 -27.98 -7.66
CA ILE A 343 -5.52 -27.48 -6.51
C ILE A 343 -4.04 -27.50 -6.93
N VAL A 344 -3.30 -26.44 -6.60
CA VAL A 344 -1.86 -26.34 -6.88
C VAL A 344 -1.05 -26.22 -5.59
N HIS A 345 -1.52 -25.44 -4.61
CA HIS A 345 -0.90 -25.34 -3.30
C HIS A 345 -1.91 -25.41 -2.16
N VAL A 346 -1.47 -25.99 -1.05
CA VAL A 346 -2.15 -25.95 0.25
C VAL A 346 -1.44 -24.91 1.10
N ARG A 347 -2.17 -23.98 1.71
CA ARG A 347 -1.59 -22.92 2.55
C ARG A 347 -2.26 -22.85 3.92
N VAL A 348 -1.45 -22.50 4.91
CA VAL A 348 -1.90 -22.13 6.25
C VAL A 348 -1.23 -20.82 6.64
N ASN A 349 -2.03 -19.88 7.13
CA ASN A 349 -1.56 -18.66 7.77
C ASN A 349 -1.96 -18.68 9.25
N ALA A 350 -1.00 -18.37 10.11
CA ALA A 350 -1.20 -18.12 11.52
C ALA A 350 -1.09 -16.63 11.81
N THR A 351 -2.01 -16.10 12.60
CA THR A 351 -2.02 -14.69 13.03
C THR A 351 -2.15 -14.64 14.54
N GLY A 352 -1.20 -13.98 15.21
CA GLY A 352 -1.27 -13.73 16.65
C GLY A 352 -2.30 -12.64 16.99
N SER A 353 -2.66 -12.53 18.27
CA SER A 353 -3.51 -11.45 18.76
C SER A 353 -2.94 -10.07 18.43
N ALA A 354 -3.84 -9.13 18.14
CA ALA A 354 -3.47 -7.74 17.98
C ALA A 354 -3.01 -7.16 19.32
N ARG A 355 -1.97 -6.32 19.27
CA ARG A 355 -1.66 -5.46 20.40
C ARG A 355 -2.83 -4.51 20.61
N THR A 356 -3.35 -4.44 21.83
CA THR A 356 -4.35 -3.42 22.17
C THR A 356 -3.65 -2.07 22.23
N LEU A 357 -3.76 -1.27 21.17
CA LEU A 357 -3.36 0.13 21.22
C LEU A 357 -4.56 0.95 21.70
N ARG A 358 -4.32 1.82 22.68
CA ARG A 358 -5.32 2.79 23.11
C ARG A 358 -5.07 4.09 22.37
N LEU A 359 -5.93 4.39 21.41
CA LEU A 359 -6.00 5.73 20.83
C LEU A 359 -6.86 6.60 21.75
N GLU A 360 -6.33 7.75 22.16
CA GLU A 360 -7.12 8.73 22.89
C GLU A 360 -8.22 9.28 21.98
N SER A 361 -9.47 9.09 22.38
CA SER A 361 -10.58 9.81 21.77
C SER A 361 -10.64 11.22 22.35
N ARG A 362 -10.95 12.19 21.49
CA ARG A 362 -11.20 13.56 21.90
C ARG A 362 -12.63 13.90 21.57
N GLU A 363 -13.31 14.55 22.50
CA GLU A 363 -14.63 15.12 22.20
C GLU A 363 -14.51 16.18 21.12
N LYS A 364 -15.57 16.32 20.32
CA LYS A 364 -15.63 17.35 19.31
C LYS A 364 -15.60 18.71 20.01
N SER A 365 -14.58 19.51 19.72
CA SER A 365 -14.49 20.88 20.23
C SER A 365 -15.57 21.76 19.60
N GLU A 366 -16.19 22.62 20.41
CA GLU A 366 -17.04 23.72 19.94
C GLU A 366 -16.23 24.93 19.48
N ALA A 367 -14.91 24.92 19.72
CA ALA A 367 -14.06 26.04 19.35
C ALA A 367 -14.00 26.24 17.84
N MET A 368 -14.14 27.49 17.42
CA MET A 368 -14.04 27.88 16.03
C MET A 368 -12.60 27.71 15.51
N PRO A 369 -12.37 27.21 14.26
CA PRO A 369 -11.04 26.98 13.70
C PRO A 369 -10.08 28.18 13.77
N GLU A 370 -10.62 29.39 13.84
CA GLU A 370 -9.91 30.66 13.95
C GLU A 370 -8.94 30.71 15.13
N ILE A 371 -9.22 29.99 16.23
CA ILE A 371 -8.31 29.90 17.38
C ILE A 371 -7.00 29.17 17.03
N ALA A 372 -7.00 28.35 15.99
CA ALA A 372 -5.84 27.61 15.51
C ALA A 372 -5.08 28.36 14.39
N ARG A 373 -5.56 29.54 13.97
CA ARG A 373 -4.91 30.35 12.94
C ARG A 373 -3.53 30.79 13.41
N ARG A 374 -2.50 30.52 12.61
CA ARG A 374 -1.12 30.92 12.89
C ARG A 374 -0.71 32.17 12.10
N GLU A 375 -1.06 32.21 10.82
CA GLU A 375 -0.63 33.24 9.89
C GLU A 375 -1.50 33.22 8.63
N ASN A 376 -1.29 34.20 7.73
CA ASN A 376 -1.80 34.18 6.37
C ASN A 376 -0.64 34.17 5.39
N ARG A 377 -0.70 33.27 4.40
CA ARG A 377 0.24 33.21 3.29
C ARG A 377 -0.53 33.36 1.98
N THR A 378 0.09 34.03 1.01
CA THR A 378 -0.47 34.13 -0.33
C THR A 378 -0.08 32.88 -1.09
N VAL A 379 -1.08 32.15 -1.56
CA VAL A 379 -0.97 30.87 -2.27
C VAL A 379 -1.28 31.04 -3.74
#